data_AF-A0A955DEP0-F1
#
_entry.id   AF-A0A955DEP0-F1
#
_cell.length_a   1.000
_cell.length_b   1.000
_cell.length_c   1.000
_cell.angle_alpha   90.00
_cell.angle_beta   90.00
_cell.angle_gamma   90.00
#
_symmetry.space_group_name_H-M   'P 1'
#
loop_
_entity.id
_entity.type
_entity.pdbx_description
1 polymer ?
#
loop_
_entity_poly.entity_id
_entity_poly.type
_entity_poly.pdbx_seq_one_letter_code
_entity_poly.pdbx_strand_id
1 'polypeptide(L)'
;TLTPEQQATFDRLLAERATIVDRLVVEHYEDVATLNAGERGSPDKIAVYQRLRVAFEPLLDRGSMVDEMRPALTPDQRTEAARMMDEYRAARAKAIERETGRPLRARRLDARLQLETVGREIRASVERRVDFGQARFDEFADHLALTPEQTSTIQGLVQPLGLAELGGSASPEMRTRVMRAVFEVLTPDQRRLARERFGPR
;
A
#
# COMPACT_ATOMS: atom_id res chain seq x y z
N THR A 1 -20.13 0.23 20.54
CA THR A 1 -19.03 -0.67 20.95
C THR A 1 -19.25 -2.04 20.39
N LEU A 2 -18.20 -2.70 19.89
CA LEU A 2 -18.26 -4.07 19.37
C LEU A 2 -18.01 -5.08 20.49
N THR A 3 -18.65 -6.26 20.41
CA THR A 3 -18.29 -7.41 21.26
C THR A 3 -16.94 -8.01 20.81
N PRO A 4 -16.29 -8.86 21.61
CA PRO A 4 -15.06 -9.54 21.19
C PRO A 4 -15.21 -10.35 19.89
N GLU A 5 -16.34 -11.01 19.70
CA GLU A 5 -16.63 -11.77 18.47
C GLU A 5 -16.82 -10.85 17.25
N GLN A 6 -17.50 -9.72 17.44
CA GLN A 6 -17.65 -8.70 16.40
C GLN A 6 -16.31 -8.05 16.06
N GLN A 7 -15.45 -7.83 17.05
CA GLN A 7 -14.09 -7.32 16.86
C GLN A 7 -13.25 -8.31 16.05
N ALA A 8 -13.27 -9.60 16.41
CA ALA A 8 -12.57 -10.63 15.64
C ALA A 8 -13.06 -10.73 14.19
N THR A 9 -14.37 -10.57 13.97
CA THR A 9 -14.95 -10.50 12.61
C THR A 9 -14.43 -9.29 11.84
N PHE A 10 -14.40 -8.12 12.49
CA PHE A 10 -13.89 -6.88 11.91
C PHE A 10 -12.41 -7.01 11.52
N ASP A 11 -11.59 -7.54 12.42
CA ASP A 11 -10.15 -7.71 12.20
C ASP A 11 -9.87 -8.69 11.04
N ARG A 12 -10.63 -9.79 10.96
CA ARG A 12 -10.55 -10.74 9.84
C ARG A 12 -10.88 -10.06 8.50
N LEU A 13 -12.00 -9.32 8.44
CA LEU A 13 -12.40 -8.62 7.21
C LEU A 13 -11.36 -7.58 6.80
N LEU A 14 -10.79 -6.83 7.75
CA LEU A 14 -9.69 -5.91 7.49
C LEU A 14 -8.47 -6.62 6.91
N ALA A 15 -8.07 -7.75 7.49
CA ALA A 15 -6.93 -8.54 7.02
C ALA A 15 -7.15 -9.09 5.59
N GLU A 16 -8.35 -9.57 5.30
CA GLU A 16 -8.73 -10.03 3.95
C GLU A 16 -8.65 -8.91 2.92
N ARG A 17 -9.23 -7.74 3.24
CA ARG A 17 -9.18 -6.55 2.35
C ARG A 17 -7.74 -6.08 2.16
N ALA A 18 -6.96 -6.01 3.23
CA ALA A 18 -5.54 -5.64 3.16
C ALA A 18 -4.75 -6.60 2.25
N THR A 19 -5.01 -7.90 2.34
CA THR A 19 -4.34 -8.90 1.48
C THR A 19 -4.66 -8.69 0.00
N ILE A 20 -5.92 -8.41 -0.33
CA ILE A 20 -6.34 -8.11 -1.70
C ILE A 20 -5.62 -6.85 -2.22
N VAL A 21 -5.64 -5.78 -1.44
CA VAL A 21 -4.97 -4.52 -1.79
C VAL A 21 -3.47 -4.74 -1.96
N ASP A 22 -2.84 -5.44 -1.03
CA ASP A 22 -1.40 -5.71 -1.06
C ASP A 22 -1.01 -6.47 -2.33
N ARG A 23 -1.79 -7.47 -2.74
CA ARG A 23 -1.58 -8.18 -4.01
C ARG A 23 -1.73 -7.24 -5.21
N LEU A 24 -2.83 -6.49 -5.28
CA LEU A 24 -3.12 -5.59 -6.41
C LEU A 24 -2.08 -4.48 -6.56
N VAL A 25 -1.59 -3.96 -5.45
CA VAL A 25 -0.53 -2.93 -5.45
C VAL A 25 0.77 -3.47 -6.03
N VAL A 26 1.12 -4.74 -5.79
CA VAL A 26 2.33 -5.35 -6.40
C VAL A 26 2.11 -5.60 -7.88
N GLU A 27 0.99 -6.20 -8.24
CA GLU A 27 0.66 -6.54 -9.63
C GLU A 27 0.56 -5.28 -10.52
N HIS A 28 0.19 -4.14 -9.94
CA HIS A 28 -0.05 -2.88 -10.66
C HIS A 28 0.76 -1.69 -10.12
N TYR A 29 1.90 -1.94 -9.51
CA TYR A 29 2.70 -0.88 -8.86
C TYR A 29 3.10 0.23 -9.83
N GLU A 30 3.51 -0.11 -11.05
CA GLU A 30 3.90 0.88 -12.07
C GLU A 30 2.73 1.79 -12.46
N ASP A 31 1.52 1.22 -12.57
CA ASP A 31 0.30 1.96 -12.83
C ASP A 31 -0.03 2.90 -11.63
N VAL A 32 0.12 2.42 -10.40
CA VAL A 32 -0.03 3.23 -9.18
C VAL A 32 0.98 4.37 -9.13
N ALA A 33 2.25 4.09 -9.44
CA ALA A 33 3.33 5.07 -9.50
C ALA A 33 3.06 6.11 -10.60
N THR A 34 2.59 5.69 -11.77
CA THR A 34 2.24 6.56 -12.90
C THR A 34 1.09 7.51 -12.54
N LEU A 35 0.06 7.03 -11.83
CA LEU A 35 -1.00 7.90 -11.32
C LEU A 35 -0.47 8.96 -10.35
N ASN A 36 0.56 8.63 -9.56
CA ASN A 36 1.17 9.57 -8.62
C ASN A 36 2.08 10.59 -9.33
N ALA A 37 2.85 10.17 -10.35
CA ALA A 37 4.00 10.93 -10.87
C ALA A 37 3.74 11.92 -12.03
N GLY A 38 2.53 12.00 -12.60
CA GLY A 38 2.26 12.90 -13.76
C GLY A 38 1.35 14.13 -13.51
N GLU A 39 1.08 14.91 -14.56
CA GLU A 39 0.06 15.97 -14.56
C GLU A 39 -1.36 15.39 -14.45
N ARG A 40 -2.27 16.11 -13.79
CA ARG A 40 -3.68 15.66 -13.67
C ARG A 40 -4.37 15.72 -15.04
N GLY A 41 -5.00 14.61 -15.44
CA GLY A 41 -5.87 14.57 -16.61
C GLY A 41 -5.19 14.26 -17.94
N SER A 42 -3.93 13.84 -17.96
CA SER A 42 -3.29 13.36 -19.18
C SER A 42 -4.00 12.10 -19.71
N PRO A 43 -4.06 11.89 -21.05
CA PRO A 43 -4.65 10.68 -21.64
C PRO A 43 -4.06 9.39 -21.07
N ASP A 44 -2.75 9.37 -20.81
CA ASP A 44 -2.06 8.22 -20.22
C ASP A 44 -2.58 7.90 -18.81
N LYS A 45 -2.82 8.92 -17.98
CA LYS A 45 -3.41 8.70 -16.64
C LYS A 45 -4.84 8.22 -16.70
N ILE A 46 -5.63 8.63 -17.69
CA ILE A 46 -7.00 8.13 -17.87
C ILE A 46 -6.97 6.63 -18.20
N ALA A 47 -6.07 6.21 -19.09
CA ALA A 47 -5.90 4.79 -19.45
C ALA A 47 -5.41 3.97 -18.25
N VAL A 48 -4.40 4.45 -17.51
CA VAL A 48 -3.90 3.83 -16.28
C VAL A 48 -5.00 3.71 -15.23
N TYR A 49 -5.77 4.78 -15.02
CA TYR A 49 -6.90 4.78 -14.10
C TYR A 49 -7.95 3.72 -14.46
N GLN A 50 -8.28 3.57 -15.74
CA GLN A 50 -9.24 2.56 -16.17
C GLN A 50 -8.74 1.14 -15.90
N ARG A 51 -7.45 0.87 -16.15
CA ARG A 51 -6.83 -0.43 -15.81
C ARG A 51 -6.90 -0.72 -14.33
N LEU A 52 -6.47 0.23 -13.49
CA LEU A 52 -6.53 0.09 -12.04
C LEU A 52 -7.97 -0.07 -11.54
N ARG A 53 -8.94 0.64 -12.12
CA ARG A 53 -10.35 0.48 -11.76
C ARG A 53 -10.83 -0.97 -11.98
N VAL A 54 -10.46 -1.59 -13.09
CA VAL A 54 -10.79 -2.99 -13.39
C VAL A 54 -10.04 -3.94 -12.45
N ALA A 55 -8.75 -3.69 -12.23
CA ALA A 55 -7.94 -4.51 -11.32
C ALA A 55 -8.48 -4.51 -9.88
N PHE A 56 -8.99 -3.36 -9.42
CA PHE A 56 -9.56 -3.20 -8.08
C PHE A 56 -11.03 -3.62 -7.97
N GLU A 57 -11.68 -4.05 -9.06
CA GLU A 57 -13.06 -4.55 -9.05
C GLU A 57 -13.34 -5.58 -7.95
N PRO A 58 -12.47 -6.59 -7.68
CA PRO A 58 -12.69 -7.55 -6.60
C PRO A 58 -12.81 -6.92 -5.20
N LEU A 59 -12.18 -5.78 -4.98
CA LEU A 59 -12.30 -5.02 -3.73
C LEU A 59 -13.56 -4.14 -3.73
N LEU A 60 -13.89 -3.56 -4.88
CA LEU A 60 -15.06 -2.69 -5.05
C LEU A 60 -16.37 -3.48 -4.92
N ASP A 61 -16.41 -4.72 -5.43
CA ASP A 61 -17.57 -5.62 -5.41
C ASP A 61 -17.95 -6.08 -4.00
N ARG A 62 -16.98 -6.10 -3.07
CA ARG A 62 -17.25 -6.38 -1.65
C ARG A 62 -18.06 -5.27 -0.98
N GLY A 63 -18.12 -4.08 -1.57
CA GLY A 63 -18.78 -2.92 -1.00
C GLY A 63 -17.98 -2.30 0.16
N SER A 64 -18.68 -1.59 1.03
CA SER A 64 -18.05 -0.93 2.18
C SER A 64 -17.81 -1.90 3.33
N MET A 65 -16.83 -1.59 4.18
CA MET A 65 -16.58 -2.35 5.42
C MET A 65 -17.83 -2.44 6.30
N VAL A 66 -18.67 -1.41 6.30
CA VAL A 66 -19.93 -1.39 7.06
C VAL A 66 -20.93 -2.40 6.50
N ASP A 67 -21.01 -2.54 5.18
CA ASP A 67 -21.89 -3.52 4.53
C ASP A 67 -21.46 -4.96 4.85
N GLU A 68 -20.15 -5.22 4.83
CA GLU A 68 -19.58 -6.52 5.17
C GLU A 68 -19.73 -6.86 6.65
N MET A 69 -19.65 -5.87 7.54
CA MET A 69 -19.89 -6.04 8.98
C MET A 69 -21.37 -6.19 9.32
N ARG A 70 -22.28 -5.70 8.46
CA ARG A 70 -23.72 -5.63 8.73
C ARG A 70 -24.31 -6.93 9.28
N PRO A 71 -24.01 -8.13 8.75
CA PRO A 71 -24.56 -9.38 9.27
C PRO A 71 -24.20 -9.64 10.74
N ALA A 72 -23.00 -9.24 11.18
CA ALA A 72 -22.51 -9.44 12.54
C ALA A 72 -23.00 -8.39 13.55
N LEU A 73 -23.53 -7.25 13.07
CA LEU A 73 -24.01 -6.16 13.91
C LEU A 73 -25.46 -6.37 14.38
N THR A 74 -25.77 -5.91 15.59
CA THR A 74 -27.14 -5.80 16.10
C THR A 74 -27.93 -4.71 15.37
N PRO A 75 -29.27 -4.69 15.42
CA PRO A 75 -30.07 -3.63 14.81
C PRO A 75 -29.65 -2.21 15.24
N ASP A 76 -29.41 -2.00 16.54
CA ASP A 76 -28.98 -0.70 17.06
C ASP A 76 -27.60 -0.29 16.54
N GLN A 77 -26.66 -1.24 16.49
CA GLN A 77 -25.33 -1.00 15.92
C GLN A 77 -25.40 -0.70 14.42
N ARG A 78 -26.31 -1.33 13.67
CA ARG A 78 -26.52 -1.03 12.24
C ARG A 78 -27.08 0.38 12.05
N THR A 79 -28.06 0.77 12.86
CA THR A 79 -28.63 2.12 12.84
C THR A 79 -27.57 3.17 13.14
N GLU A 80 -26.76 2.92 14.17
CA GLU A 80 -25.69 3.83 14.55
C GLU A 80 -24.59 3.91 13.48
N ALA A 81 -24.19 2.77 12.89
CA ALA A 81 -23.24 2.75 11.78
C ALA A 81 -23.76 3.52 10.56
N ALA A 82 -25.05 3.36 10.21
CA ALA A 82 -25.67 4.12 9.13
C ALA A 82 -25.65 5.63 9.42
N ARG A 83 -26.01 6.04 10.63
CA ARG A 83 -25.95 7.45 11.07
C ARG A 83 -24.53 8.03 10.92
N MET A 84 -23.52 7.31 11.39
CA MET A 84 -22.12 7.73 11.27
C MET A 84 -21.68 7.88 9.81
N MET A 85 -22.10 6.96 8.94
CA MET A 85 -21.78 7.02 7.51
C MET A 85 -22.47 8.18 6.81
N ASP A 86 -23.72 8.48 7.16
CA ASP A 86 -24.45 9.63 6.62
C ASP A 86 -23.84 10.96 7.07
N GLU A 87 -23.43 11.06 8.33
CA GLU A 87 -22.70 12.21 8.87
C GLU A 87 -21.36 12.42 8.17
N TYR A 88 -20.59 11.35 7.98
CA TYR A 88 -19.34 11.38 7.22
C TYR A 88 -19.56 11.82 5.78
N ARG A 89 -20.57 11.25 5.09
CA ARG A 89 -20.92 11.62 3.71
C ARG A 89 -21.30 13.09 3.60
N ALA A 90 -22.15 13.59 4.50
CA ALA A 90 -22.57 14.98 4.53
C ALA A 90 -21.38 15.92 4.79
N ALA A 91 -20.49 15.57 5.72
CA ALA A 91 -19.28 16.33 6.01
C ALA A 91 -18.34 16.39 4.79
N ARG A 92 -18.10 15.27 4.12
CA ARG A 92 -17.28 15.23 2.91
C ARG A 92 -17.91 15.97 1.73
N ALA A 93 -19.23 15.87 1.54
CA ALA A 93 -19.94 16.61 0.51
C ALA A 93 -19.71 18.13 0.66
N LYS A 94 -19.86 18.65 1.89
CA LYS A 94 -19.58 20.05 2.21
C LYS A 94 -18.12 20.43 2.00
N ALA A 95 -17.18 19.55 2.36
CA ALA A 95 -15.76 19.80 2.12
C ALA A 95 -15.45 19.93 0.63
N ILE A 96 -15.97 19.02 -0.20
CA ILE A 96 -15.77 19.05 -1.65
C ILE A 96 -16.42 20.28 -2.28
N GLU A 97 -17.61 20.68 -1.82
CA GLU A 97 -18.25 21.90 -2.29
C GLU A 97 -17.41 23.14 -2.00
N ARG A 98 -16.77 23.21 -0.83
CA ARG A 98 -15.81 24.29 -0.50
C ARG A 98 -14.56 24.25 -1.38
N GLU A 99 -14.02 23.06 -1.65
CA GLU A 99 -12.82 22.88 -2.49
C GLU A 99 -13.06 23.22 -3.97
N THR A 100 -14.25 22.89 -4.48
CA THR A 100 -14.55 22.96 -5.93
C THR A 100 -15.52 24.08 -6.31
N GLY A 101 -16.12 24.75 -5.31
CA GLY A 101 -17.15 25.76 -5.49
C GLY A 101 -18.49 25.22 -6.00
N ARG A 102 -18.67 23.88 -6.07
CA ARG A 102 -19.89 23.25 -6.60
C ARG A 102 -20.25 21.98 -5.84
N PRO A 103 -21.55 21.74 -5.54
CA PRO A 103 -21.97 20.48 -4.94
C PRO A 103 -21.85 19.33 -5.95
N LEU A 104 -21.45 18.15 -5.46
CA LEU A 104 -21.49 16.92 -6.25
C LEU A 104 -22.85 16.23 -6.14
N ARG A 105 -23.30 15.64 -7.25
CA ARG A 105 -24.46 14.71 -7.25
C ARG A 105 -24.12 13.46 -6.42
N ALA A 106 -25.10 12.89 -5.73
CA ALA A 106 -24.93 11.72 -4.84
C ALA A 106 -24.08 10.59 -5.46
N ARG A 107 -24.43 10.10 -6.65
CA ARG A 107 -23.65 9.05 -7.34
C ARG A 107 -22.18 9.41 -7.57
N ARG A 108 -21.88 10.69 -7.84
CA ARG A 108 -20.51 11.16 -8.04
C ARG A 108 -19.76 11.30 -6.71
N LEU A 109 -20.47 11.67 -5.65
CA LEU A 109 -19.92 11.68 -4.29
C LEU A 109 -19.55 10.26 -3.86
N ASP A 110 -20.45 9.29 -4.03
CA ASP A 110 -20.20 7.89 -3.65
C ASP A 110 -18.99 7.31 -4.38
N ALA A 111 -18.93 7.48 -5.70
CA ALA A 111 -17.77 7.06 -6.49
C ALA A 111 -16.47 7.72 -6.01
N ARG A 112 -16.51 9.02 -5.67
CA ARG A 112 -15.33 9.71 -5.14
C ARG A 112 -14.90 9.17 -3.78
N LEU A 113 -15.83 8.94 -2.85
CA LEU A 113 -15.51 8.40 -1.52
C LEU A 113 -14.95 6.98 -1.59
N GLN A 114 -15.46 6.18 -2.52
CA GLN A 114 -14.94 4.84 -2.79
C GLN A 114 -13.49 4.93 -3.30
N LEU A 115 -13.21 5.83 -4.25
CA LEU A 115 -11.84 6.06 -4.74
C LEU A 115 -10.90 6.60 -3.66
N GLU A 116 -11.35 7.53 -2.83
CA GLU A 116 -10.55 8.03 -1.70
C GLU A 116 -10.20 6.91 -0.71
N THR A 117 -11.13 5.97 -0.49
CA THR A 117 -10.90 4.81 0.38
C THR A 117 -9.86 3.88 -0.22
N VAL A 118 -10.02 3.49 -1.48
CA VAL A 118 -9.03 2.67 -2.20
C VAL A 118 -7.66 3.34 -2.22
N GLY A 119 -7.60 4.66 -2.48
CA GLY A 119 -6.36 5.42 -2.48
C GLY A 119 -5.64 5.41 -1.13
N ARG A 120 -6.40 5.49 -0.02
CA ARG A 120 -5.82 5.34 1.34
C ARG A 120 -5.29 3.94 1.60
N GLU A 121 -6.02 2.90 1.17
CA GLU A 121 -5.57 1.51 1.35
C GLU A 121 -4.32 1.21 0.52
N ILE A 122 -4.25 1.70 -0.73
CA ILE A 122 -3.04 1.62 -1.58
C ILE A 122 -1.87 2.31 -0.89
N ARG A 123 -2.08 3.53 -0.39
CA ARG A 123 -1.03 4.28 0.32
C ARG A 123 -0.53 3.52 1.53
N ALA A 124 -1.43 3.02 2.37
CA ALA A 124 -1.06 2.23 3.55
C ALA A 124 -0.31 0.95 3.16
N SER A 125 -0.68 0.30 2.06
CA SER A 125 0.03 -0.86 1.53
C SER A 125 1.47 -0.53 1.13
N VAL A 126 1.67 0.57 0.39
CA VAL A 126 3.01 1.02 -0.03
C VAL A 126 3.85 1.42 1.19
N GLU A 127 3.28 2.20 2.11
CA GLU A 127 3.97 2.63 3.35
C GLU A 127 4.43 1.42 4.17
N ARG A 128 3.55 0.44 4.43
CA ARG A 128 3.94 -0.80 5.15
C ARG A 128 5.10 -1.54 4.51
N ARG A 129 5.16 -1.57 3.18
CA ARG A 129 6.23 -2.25 2.45
C ARG A 129 7.54 -1.50 2.49
N VAL A 130 7.49 -0.17 2.36
CA VAL A 130 8.66 0.70 2.51
C VAL A 130 9.22 0.58 3.92
N ASP A 131 8.36 0.66 4.93
CA ASP A 131 8.76 0.52 6.34
C ASP A 131 9.37 -0.86 6.63
N PHE A 132 8.75 -1.93 6.10
CA PHE A 132 9.30 -3.28 6.23
C PHE A 132 10.67 -3.41 5.53
N GLY A 133 10.83 -2.82 4.34
CA GLY A 133 12.11 -2.80 3.64
C GLY A 133 13.19 -2.04 4.39
N GLN A 134 12.84 -0.89 4.98
CA GLN A 134 13.75 -0.10 5.80
C GLN A 134 14.17 -0.86 7.08
N ALA A 135 13.23 -1.47 7.80
CA ALA A 135 13.53 -2.25 8.99
C ALA A 135 14.47 -3.44 8.69
N ARG A 136 14.30 -4.09 7.53
CA ARG A 136 15.20 -5.16 7.07
C ARG A 136 16.59 -4.65 6.72
N PHE A 137 16.67 -3.46 6.12
CA PHE A 137 17.94 -2.82 5.83
C PHE A 137 18.67 -2.41 7.11
N ASP A 138 17.96 -1.86 8.10
CA ASP A 138 18.51 -1.49 9.39
C ASP A 138 19.03 -2.73 10.15
N GLU A 139 18.27 -3.83 10.17
CA GLU A 139 18.72 -5.12 10.72
C GLU A 139 20.03 -5.59 10.06
N PHE A 140 20.11 -5.50 8.73
CA PHE A 140 21.30 -5.85 7.96
C PHE A 140 22.48 -4.94 8.29
N ALA A 141 22.26 -3.63 8.37
CA ALA A 141 23.29 -2.64 8.62
C ALA A 141 23.88 -2.79 10.03
N ASP A 142 23.02 -2.98 11.02
CA ASP A 142 23.41 -3.20 12.42
C ASP A 142 24.18 -4.52 12.56
N HIS A 143 23.68 -5.59 11.94
CA HIS A 143 24.32 -6.91 12.03
C HIS A 143 25.74 -6.93 11.45
N LEU A 144 25.97 -6.19 10.37
CA LEU A 144 27.29 -6.05 9.75
C LEU A 144 28.12 -4.91 10.33
N ALA A 145 27.60 -4.17 11.30
CA ALA A 145 28.21 -2.96 11.86
C ALA A 145 28.71 -2.03 10.74
N LEU A 146 27.82 -1.71 9.78
CA LEU A 146 28.16 -0.84 8.66
C LEU A 146 28.53 0.56 9.15
N THR A 147 29.58 1.13 8.56
CA THR A 147 29.89 2.56 8.73
C THR A 147 28.81 3.42 8.05
N PRO A 148 28.60 4.69 8.47
CA PRO A 148 27.66 5.60 7.81
C PRO A 148 27.88 5.69 6.29
N GLU A 149 29.13 5.71 5.85
CA GLU A 149 29.49 5.75 4.43
C GLU A 149 29.08 4.47 3.69
N GLN A 150 29.32 3.29 4.30
CA GLN A 150 28.87 2.01 3.74
C GLN A 150 27.34 1.92 3.70
N THR A 151 26.66 2.35 4.75
CA THR A 151 25.19 2.39 4.83
C THR A 151 24.61 3.24 3.71
N SER A 152 25.08 4.48 3.56
CA SER A 152 24.62 5.35 2.47
C SER A 152 24.89 4.76 1.08
N THR A 153 26.08 4.19 0.87
CA THR A 153 26.45 3.58 -0.42
C THR A 153 25.57 2.38 -0.74
N ILE A 154 25.40 1.46 0.20
CA ILE A 154 24.60 0.25 0.02
C ILE A 154 23.13 0.62 -0.15
N GLN A 155 22.61 1.59 0.60
CA GLN A 155 21.23 2.07 0.44
C GLN A 155 20.98 2.56 -1.00
N GLY A 156 21.91 3.34 -1.57
CA GLY A 156 21.84 3.76 -2.97
C GLY A 156 21.89 2.60 -3.97
N LEU A 157 22.60 1.51 -3.66
CA LEU A 157 22.67 0.32 -4.50
C LEU A 157 21.39 -0.52 -4.45
N VAL A 158 20.77 -0.65 -3.27
CA VAL A 158 19.59 -1.51 -3.06
C VAL A 158 18.28 -0.80 -3.36
N GLN A 159 18.22 0.53 -3.28
CA GLN A 159 16.99 1.29 -3.50
C GLN A 159 16.35 1.03 -4.89
N PRO A 160 17.10 1.00 -6.02
CA PRO A 160 16.54 0.65 -7.31
C PRO A 160 16.01 -0.78 -7.38
N LEU A 161 16.68 -1.73 -6.72
CA LEU A 161 16.21 -3.10 -6.62
C LEU A 161 14.92 -3.18 -5.78
N GLY A 162 14.87 -2.50 -4.64
CA GLY A 162 13.67 -2.41 -3.81
C GLY A 162 12.46 -1.87 -4.58
N LEU A 163 12.65 -0.82 -5.39
CA LEU A 163 11.60 -0.29 -6.27
C LEU A 163 11.17 -1.31 -7.34
N ALA A 164 12.12 -2.04 -7.94
CA ALA A 164 11.82 -3.08 -8.92
C ALA A 164 11.10 -4.29 -8.28
N GLU A 165 11.45 -4.67 -7.05
CA GLU A 165 10.76 -5.73 -6.30
C GLU A 165 9.33 -5.33 -5.95
N LEU A 166 9.12 -4.08 -5.51
CA LEU A 166 7.78 -3.52 -5.31
C LEU A 166 6.97 -3.54 -6.61
N GLY A 167 7.64 -3.29 -7.74
CA GLY A 167 7.04 -3.30 -9.06
C GLY A 167 6.91 -4.66 -9.74
N GLY A 168 7.35 -5.75 -9.10
CA GLY A 168 7.39 -7.06 -9.72
C GLY A 168 8.29 -7.16 -10.97
N SER A 169 9.13 -6.15 -11.22
CA SER A 169 10.02 -6.05 -12.38
C SER A 169 11.48 -6.39 -12.06
N ALA A 170 11.77 -6.79 -10.81
CA ALA A 170 13.10 -7.24 -10.40
C ALA A 170 13.49 -8.56 -11.09
N SER A 171 14.57 -8.51 -11.87
CA SER A 171 15.12 -9.71 -12.53
C SER A 171 16.19 -10.41 -11.68
N PRO A 172 16.45 -11.72 -11.88
CA PRO A 172 17.56 -12.43 -11.25
C PRO A 172 18.93 -11.78 -11.50
N GLU A 173 19.14 -11.23 -12.70
CA GLU A 173 20.37 -10.52 -13.06
C GLU A 173 20.51 -9.21 -12.27
N MET A 174 19.41 -8.48 -12.07
CA MET A 174 19.40 -7.27 -11.25
C MET A 174 19.77 -7.58 -9.80
N ARG A 175 19.15 -8.62 -9.22
CA ARG A 175 19.47 -9.11 -7.87
C ARG A 175 20.95 -9.47 -7.75
N THR A 176 21.46 -10.27 -8.69
CA THR A 176 22.86 -10.71 -8.69
C THR A 176 23.82 -9.54 -8.80
N ARG A 177 23.54 -8.57 -9.67
CA ARG A 177 24.34 -7.36 -9.87
C ARG A 177 24.39 -6.50 -8.60
N VAL A 178 23.24 -6.24 -7.98
CA VAL A 178 23.17 -5.46 -6.75
C VAL A 178 23.88 -6.18 -5.62
N MET A 179 23.65 -7.48 -5.43
CA MET A 179 24.35 -8.26 -4.41
C MET A 179 25.87 -8.22 -4.61
N ARG A 180 26.37 -8.34 -5.85
CA ARG A 180 27.80 -8.21 -6.13
C ARG A 180 28.34 -6.84 -5.71
N ALA A 181 27.65 -5.77 -6.10
CA ALA A 181 28.05 -4.40 -5.76
C ALA A 181 28.02 -4.17 -4.23
N VAL A 182 27.03 -4.69 -3.52
CA VAL A 182 26.98 -4.64 -2.05
C VAL A 182 28.20 -5.37 -1.46
N PHE A 183 28.50 -6.57 -1.93
CA PHE A 183 29.67 -7.32 -1.45
C PHE A 183 30.99 -6.56 -1.70
N GLU A 184 31.12 -5.82 -2.80
CA GLU A 184 32.31 -5.00 -3.08
C GLU A 184 32.53 -3.90 -2.01
N VAL A 185 31.46 -3.33 -1.46
CA VAL A 185 31.50 -2.30 -0.39
C VAL A 185 31.82 -2.89 0.99
N LEU A 186 31.48 -4.16 1.23
CA LEU A 186 31.74 -4.84 2.50
C LEU A 186 33.22 -5.22 2.67
N THR A 187 33.70 -5.15 3.91
CA THR A 187 35.01 -5.70 4.31
C THR A 187 35.02 -7.24 4.28
N PRO A 188 36.19 -7.91 4.26
CA PRO A 188 36.26 -9.37 4.29
C PRO A 188 35.49 -10.02 5.46
N ASP A 189 35.55 -9.43 6.66
CA ASP A 189 34.81 -9.92 7.82
C ASP A 189 33.30 -9.74 7.67
N GLN A 190 32.85 -8.58 7.19
CA GLN A 190 31.44 -8.32 6.89
C GLN A 190 30.90 -9.26 5.80
N ARG A 191 31.70 -9.57 4.77
CA ARG A 191 31.32 -10.55 3.73
C ARG A 191 31.14 -11.95 4.30
N ARG A 192 31.98 -12.34 5.27
CA ARG A 192 31.85 -13.63 5.96
C ARG A 192 30.54 -13.67 6.75
N LEU A 193 30.28 -12.67 7.59
CA LEU A 193 29.03 -12.56 8.37
C LEU A 193 27.79 -12.54 7.46
N ALA A 194 27.85 -11.79 6.35
CA ALA A 194 26.75 -11.73 5.39
C ALA A 194 26.45 -13.10 4.76
N ARG A 195 27.46 -13.91 4.45
CA ARG A 195 27.26 -15.28 3.93
C ARG A 195 26.69 -16.23 4.97
N GLU A 196 27.17 -16.16 6.21
CA GLU A 196 26.70 -17.01 7.32
C GLU A 196 25.21 -16.75 7.62
N ARG A 197 24.78 -15.49 7.55
CA ARG A 197 23.41 -15.08 7.87
C ARG A 197 22.44 -15.12 6.68
N PHE A 198 22.90 -14.75 5.49
CA PHE A 198 22.04 -14.50 4.32
C PHE A 198 22.44 -15.28 3.06
N GLY A 199 23.47 -16.13 3.12
CA GLY A 199 23.84 -17.02 2.02
C GLY A 199 22.81 -18.12 1.76
N PRO A 200 22.82 -18.76 0.58
CA PRO A 200 21.99 -19.93 0.32
C PRO A 200 22.35 -21.03 1.31
N ARG A 201 21.32 -21.61 1.96
CA ARG A 201 21.44 -22.82 2.77
C ARG A 201 21.64 -24.04 1.88
#